data_AF-A0A376G731-F1
#
_entry.id   AF-A0A376G731-F1
#
_cell.length_a   1.000
_cell.length_b   1.000
_cell.length_c   1.000
_cell.angle_alpha   90.00
_cell.angle_beta   90.00
_cell.angle_gamma   90.00
#
_symmetry.space_group_name_H-M   'P 1'
#
loop_
_entity.id
_entity.type
_entity.pdbx_description
1 polymer ?
#
loop_
_entity_poly.entity_id
_entity_poly.type
_entity_poly.pdbx_seq_one_letter_code
_entity_poly.pdbx_strand_id
1 'polypeptide(L)'
;MPVRNYTYYDYTISLCPECLKRIGAKIIIEDENVFMTKRCPDHGFFKTKIATDVDYYKNIRNYNKASEMPLHFGTDVEYGCPYDCGLCVDHEQHSCLSIVEVTD
;
A
#
# COMPACT_ATOMS: atom_id res chain seq x y z
N MET A 1 25.39 -12.85 -16.06
CA MET A 1 23.91 -12.98 -16.06
C MET A 1 23.32 -11.68 -16.56
N PRO A 2 22.27 -11.69 -17.40
CA PRO A 2 21.59 -10.45 -17.79
C PRO A 2 20.98 -9.76 -16.56
N VAL A 3 21.02 -8.42 -16.54
CA VAL A 3 20.48 -7.60 -15.45
C VAL A 3 19.26 -6.81 -15.94
N ARG A 4 18.34 -6.47 -15.02
CA ARG A 4 17.25 -5.53 -15.32
C ARG A 4 17.75 -4.09 -15.21
N ASN A 5 17.02 -3.17 -15.82
CA ASN A 5 17.27 -1.72 -15.75
C ASN A 5 16.81 -1.08 -14.42
N TYR A 6 16.44 -1.88 -13.41
CA TYR A 6 15.97 -1.42 -12.12
C TYR A 6 16.43 -2.34 -11.00
N THR A 7 16.46 -1.82 -9.78
CA THR A 7 16.72 -2.58 -8.55
C THR A 7 15.41 -2.97 -7.89
N TYR A 8 15.23 -4.25 -7.57
CA TYR A 8 14.15 -4.69 -6.70
C TYR A 8 14.43 -4.23 -5.26
N TYR A 9 13.48 -3.53 -4.65
CA TYR A 9 13.63 -2.99 -3.30
C TYR A 9 12.80 -3.75 -2.27
N ASP A 10 11.50 -3.96 -2.53
CA ASP A 10 10.59 -4.58 -1.56
C ASP A 10 9.38 -5.23 -2.24
N TYR A 11 8.64 -6.04 -1.49
CA TYR A 11 7.35 -6.59 -1.88
C TYR A 11 6.24 -6.05 -0.99
N THR A 12 5.08 -5.78 -1.58
CA THR A 12 3.88 -5.40 -0.85
C THR A 12 2.64 -5.92 -1.55
N ILE A 13 1.50 -5.73 -0.91
CA ILE A 13 0.19 -6.01 -1.48
C ILE A 13 -0.42 -4.69 -1.97
N SER A 14 -1.11 -4.74 -3.11
CA SER A 14 -1.85 -3.62 -3.67
C SER A 14 -3.18 -4.10 -4.23
N LEU A 15 -4.00 -3.19 -4.75
CA LEU A 15 -5.23 -3.51 -5.46
C LEU A 15 -5.05 -3.35 -6.97
N CYS A 16 -5.75 -4.16 -7.76
CA CYS A 16 -5.90 -3.88 -9.19
C CYS A 16 -6.66 -2.55 -9.37
N PRO A 17 -6.19 -1.61 -10.22
CA PRO A 17 -6.89 -0.34 -10.44
C PRO A 17 -8.27 -0.49 -11.10
N GLU A 18 -8.56 -1.63 -11.71
CA GLU A 18 -9.80 -1.87 -12.45
C GLU A 18 -10.79 -2.72 -11.64
N CYS A 19 -10.40 -3.93 -11.23
CA CYS A 19 -11.31 -4.82 -10.49
C CYS A 19 -11.17 -4.79 -8.97
N LEU A 20 -10.27 -3.96 -8.43
CA LEU A 20 -10.02 -3.82 -6.98
C LEU A 20 -9.64 -5.11 -6.24
N LYS A 21 -9.36 -6.20 -6.95
CA LYS A 21 -8.83 -7.43 -6.35
C LYS A 21 -7.44 -7.19 -5.79
N ARG A 22 -7.18 -7.77 -4.62
CA ARG A 22 -5.87 -7.81 -3.99
C ARG A 22 -4.85 -8.57 -4.87
N ILE A 23 -3.73 -7.92 -5.17
CA ILE A 23 -2.64 -8.45 -6.00
C ILE A 23 -1.27 -8.12 -5.40
N GLY A 24 -0.27 -8.95 -5.71
CA GLY A 24 1.11 -8.67 -5.32
C GLY A 24 1.70 -7.50 -6.11
N ALA A 25 2.52 -6.70 -5.44
CA ALA A 25 3.23 -5.58 -6.00
C ALA A 25 4.70 -5.58 -5.57
N LYS A 26 5.58 -5.06 -6.43
CA LYS A 26 7.00 -4.87 -6.14
C LYS A 26 7.31 -3.40 -6.10
N ILE A 27 8.07 -2.99 -5.10
CA ILE A 27 8.72 -1.69 -5.09
C ILE A 27 10.06 -1.84 -5.80
N ILE A 28 10.31 -1.00 -6.79
CA ILE A 28 11.55 -0.97 -7.57
C ILE A 28 12.12 0.44 -7.58
N ILE A 29 13.45 0.52 -7.70
CA ILE A 29 14.18 1.76 -7.90
C ILE A 29 14.68 1.77 -9.34
N GLU A 30 14.26 2.77 -10.12
CA GLU A 30 14.61 2.95 -11.53
C GLU A 30 14.79 4.45 -11.79
N ASP A 31 15.85 4.85 -12.49
CA ASP A 31 16.14 6.24 -12.85
C ASP A 31 15.98 7.23 -11.66
N GLU A 32 16.59 6.91 -10.51
CA GLU A 32 16.53 7.70 -9.27
C GLU A 32 15.11 7.95 -8.71
N ASN A 33 14.12 7.18 -9.15
CA ASN A 33 12.75 7.25 -8.68
C ASN A 33 12.32 5.89 -8.10
N VAL A 34 11.28 5.92 -7.27
CA VAL A 34 10.68 4.72 -6.69
C VAL A 34 9.36 4.43 -7.40
N PHE A 35 9.21 3.23 -7.92
CA PHE A 35 8.01 2.77 -8.60
C PHE A 35 7.41 1.56 -7.91
N MET A 36 6.08 1.51 -7.86
CA MET A 36 5.33 0.30 -7.60
C MET A 36 4.95 -0.35 -8.93
N THR A 37 5.28 -1.63 -9.08
CA THR A 37 4.85 -2.46 -10.22
C THR A 37 3.95 -3.59 -9.75
N LYS A 38 2.86 -3.84 -10.46
CA LYS A 38 1.90 -4.90 -10.13
C LYS A 38 1.31 -5.50 -11.39
N ARG A 39 0.90 -6.77 -11.33
CA ARG A 39 0.25 -7.46 -12.45
C ARG A 39 -1.05 -8.10 -11.98
N CYS A 40 -2.16 -7.67 -12.57
CA CYS A 40 -3.44 -8.35 -12.44
C CYS A 40 -3.52 -9.47 -13.49
N PRO A 41 -3.99 -10.69 -13.14
CA PRO A 41 -4.24 -11.74 -14.12
C PRO A 41 -5.22 -11.33 -15.22
N ASP A 42 -6.21 -10.51 -14.86
CA ASP A 42 -7.31 -10.10 -15.73
C ASP A 42 -6.99 -8.80 -16.51
N HIS A 43 -6.34 -7.82 -15.85
CA HIS A 43 -6.15 -6.45 -16.39
C HIS A 43 -4.69 -6.09 -16.75
N GLY A 44 -3.76 -7.05 -16.64
CA GLY A 44 -2.38 -6.85 -17.10
C GLY A 44 -1.47 -6.10 -16.13
N PHE A 45 -0.48 -5.38 -16.68
CA PHE A 45 0.64 -4.80 -15.93
C PHE A 45 0.43 -3.32 -15.67
N PHE A 46 0.75 -2.89 -14.44
CA PHE A 46 0.70 -1.51 -14.01
C PHE A 46 2.03 -1.10 -13.39
N LYS A 47 2.46 0.14 -13.66
CA LYS A 47 3.63 0.77 -13.06
C LYS A 47 3.28 2.21 -12.68
N THR A 48 3.54 2.57 -11.43
CA THR A 48 3.21 3.89 -10.89
C THR A 48 4.40 4.41 -10.11
N LYS A 49 4.80 5.67 -10.35
CA LYS A 49 5.80 6.34 -9.53
C LYS A 49 5.18 6.65 -8.17
N ILE A 50 5.83 6.24 -7.09
CA ILE A 50 5.34 6.43 -5.71
C ILE A 50 6.23 7.35 -4.88
N ALA A 51 7.48 7.58 -5.30
CA ALA A 51 8.35 8.60 -4.72
C ALA A 51 9.40 9.07 -5.75
N THR A 52 9.89 10.29 -5.55
CA THR A 52 10.94 10.94 -6.36
C THR A 52 12.29 11.01 -5.64
N ASP A 53 12.34 10.66 -4.37
CA ASP A 53 13.55 10.66 -3.54
C ASP A 53 13.76 9.26 -2.97
N VAL A 54 14.79 8.58 -3.47
CA VAL A 54 15.13 7.21 -3.10
C VAL A 54 15.66 7.12 -1.69
N ASP A 55 16.49 8.08 -1.27
CA ASP A 55 17.14 8.04 0.03
C ASP A 55 16.14 8.34 1.14
N TYR A 56 15.26 9.32 0.91
CA TYR A 56 14.13 9.57 1.80
C TYR A 56 13.22 8.34 1.88
N TYR A 57 12.81 7.75 0.75
CA TYR A 57 11.93 6.57 0.75
C TYR A 57 12.52 5.38 1.50
N LYS A 58 13.83 5.17 1.46
CA LYS A 58 14.51 4.15 2.26
C LYS A 58 14.50 4.48 3.76
N ASN A 59 14.66 5.75 4.08
CA ASN A 59 14.83 6.22 5.46
C ASN A 59 13.50 6.33 6.23
N ILE A 60 12.35 6.50 5.56
CA ILE A 60 11.05 6.71 6.24
C ILE A 60 10.70 5.62 7.26
N ARG A 61 11.11 4.37 7.03
CA ARG A 61 10.82 3.25 7.93
C ARG A 61 11.49 3.41 9.31
N ASN A 62 12.54 4.22 9.41
CA ASN A 62 13.24 4.51 10.67
C ASN A 62 12.47 5.48 11.57
N TYR A 63 11.41 6.13 11.06
CA TYR A 63 10.62 7.13 11.79
C TYR A 63 9.20 6.66 12.09
N ASN A 64 8.93 5.35 11.98
CA ASN A 64 7.65 4.80 12.39
C ASN A 64 7.43 5.02 13.90
N LYS A 65 6.29 5.59 14.26
CA LYS A 65 5.84 5.67 15.66
C LYS A 65 5.25 4.34 16.12
N ALA A 66 5.09 4.17 17.44
CA ALA A 66 4.34 3.05 18.00
C ALA A 66 2.90 3.03 17.46
N SER A 67 2.37 1.82 17.26
CA SER A 67 1.00 1.59 16.80
C SER A 67 -0.01 2.27 17.73
N GLU A 68 -1.02 2.92 17.14
CA GLU A 68 -2.13 3.52 17.89
C GLU A 68 -3.38 2.65 17.72
N MET A 69 -4.15 2.52 18.80
CA MET A 69 -5.37 1.73 18.82
C MET A 69 -6.56 2.64 19.17
N PRO A 70 -7.73 2.46 18.53
CA PRO A 70 -8.92 3.18 18.92
C PRO A 70 -9.43 2.70 20.29
N LEU A 71 -10.19 3.56 20.99
CA LEU A 71 -10.88 3.15 22.22
C LEU A 71 -11.96 2.09 21.97
N HIS A 72 -12.51 2.06 20.76
CA HIS A 72 -13.55 1.14 20.32
C HIS A 72 -13.33 0.76 18.86
N PHE A 73 -13.40 -0.53 18.55
CA PHE A 73 -13.31 -1.03 17.17
C PHE A 73 -14.66 -0.95 16.48
N GLY A 74 -14.71 -0.42 15.26
CA GLY A 74 -15.93 -0.23 14.49
C GLY A 74 -16.23 -1.35 13.49
N THR A 75 -15.32 -2.31 13.32
CA THR A 75 -15.39 -3.29 12.24
C THR A 75 -14.72 -4.60 12.66
N ASP A 76 -15.45 -5.71 12.57
CA ASP A 76 -14.90 -7.06 12.74
C ASP A 76 -14.05 -7.46 11.52
N VAL A 77 -13.12 -8.40 11.69
CA VAL A 77 -12.24 -8.88 10.61
C VAL A 77 -12.66 -10.28 10.16
N GLU A 78 -13.01 -10.43 8.89
CA GLU A 78 -13.42 -11.69 8.24
C GLU A 78 -12.53 -12.02 7.02
N TYR A 79 -12.34 -11.06 6.12
CA TYR A 79 -11.57 -11.15 4.86
C TYR A 79 -10.21 -10.44 4.91
N GLY A 80 -9.97 -9.61 5.92
CA GLY A 80 -8.74 -8.85 6.16
C GLY A 80 -8.61 -7.58 5.32
N CYS A 81 -7.51 -6.85 5.52
CA CYS A 81 -7.23 -5.62 4.79
C CYS A 81 -7.06 -5.88 3.26
N PRO A 82 -7.70 -5.09 2.37
CA PRO A 82 -8.48 -3.88 2.66
C PRO A 82 -10.01 -4.09 2.67
N TYR A 83 -10.49 -5.34 2.60
CA TYR A 83 -11.93 -5.62 2.47
C TYR A 83 -12.72 -5.33 3.75
N ASP A 84 -12.08 -5.50 4.91
CA ASP A 84 -12.65 -5.10 6.21
C ASP A 84 -11.97 -3.86 6.78
N CYS A 85 -11.37 -3.03 5.90
CA CYS A 85 -10.64 -1.85 6.35
C CYS A 85 -11.61 -0.81 6.92
N GLY A 86 -11.39 -0.45 8.17
CA GLY A 86 -12.14 0.50 8.97
C GLY A 86 -11.39 0.74 10.28
N LEU A 87 -12.10 0.98 11.38
CA LEU A 87 -11.52 0.93 12.73
C LEU A 87 -11.47 -0.52 13.24
N CYS A 88 -10.87 -1.43 12.47
CA CYS A 88 -10.76 -2.85 12.83
C CYS A 88 -9.54 -3.13 13.73
N VAL A 89 -9.38 -4.36 14.22
CA VAL A 89 -8.26 -4.73 15.12
C VAL A 89 -6.88 -4.67 14.45
N ASP A 90 -6.83 -4.73 13.11
CA ASP A 90 -5.61 -4.54 12.33
C ASP A 90 -5.33 -3.04 12.03
N HIS A 91 -6.20 -2.11 12.46
CA HIS A 91 -6.03 -0.67 12.25
C HIS A 91 -5.08 -0.06 13.29
N GLU A 92 -3.78 -0.15 13.01
CA GLU A 92 -2.70 0.32 13.90
C GLU A 92 -2.25 1.76 13.64
N GLN A 93 -3.03 2.56 12.90
CA GLN A 93 -2.68 3.92 12.53
C GLN A 93 -3.62 4.95 13.17
N HIS A 94 -3.14 6.19 13.29
CA HIS A 94 -3.98 7.30 13.73
C HIS A 94 -5.08 7.56 12.71
N SER A 95 -6.31 7.75 13.18
CA SER A 95 -7.42 8.20 12.33
C SER A 95 -7.22 9.68 11.96
N CYS A 96 -6.46 9.93 10.89
CA CYS A 96 -6.13 11.29 10.45
C CYS A 96 -7.30 12.03 9.78
N LEU A 97 -8.23 11.31 9.16
CA LEU A 97 -9.35 11.89 8.42
C LEU A 97 -10.57 10.97 8.48
N SER A 98 -11.69 11.51 8.92
CA SER A 98 -12.99 10.82 8.88
C SER A 98 -13.70 11.16 7.57
N ILE A 99 -14.10 10.13 6.83
CA ILE A 99 -14.93 10.29 5.62
C ILE A 99 -16.37 9.98 6.03
N VAL A 100 -17.26 10.96 5.85
CA VAL A 100 -18.71 10.79 6.05
C VAL A 100 -19.38 10.93 4.70
N GLU A 101 -19.95 9.84 4.20
CA GLU A 101 -20.74 9.85 2.98
C GLU A 101 -22.17 10.28 3.32
N VAL A 102 -22.61 11.40 2.74
CA VAL A 102 -23.98 11.90 2.91
C VAL A 102 -24.78 11.46 1.69
N THR A 103 -25.73 10.56 1.93
CA THR A 103 -26.72 10.08 0.94
C THR A 103 -28.12 10.53 1.37
N ASP A 104 -29.07 10.49 0.44
CA ASP A 104 -30.47 10.94 0.59
C ASP A 104 -31.38 9.93 1.31
#